data_AF-A0AB74KZY6-F1
#
_entry.id   AF-A0AB74KZY6-F1
#
_cell.length_a   1.000
_cell.length_b   1.000
_cell.length_c   1.000
_cell.angle_alpha   90.00
_cell.angle_beta   90.00
_cell.angle_gamma   90.00
#
_symmetry.space_group_name_H-M   'P 1'
#
loop_
_entity.id
_entity.type
_entity.pdbx_description
1 polymer ?
#
loop_
_entity_poly.entity_id
_entity_poly.type
_entity_poly.pdbx_seq_one_letter_code
_entity_poly.pdbx_strand_id
1 'polypeptide(L)'
;MLFQNKIDAVLEYQTVFSNRYKRFPGLSSIRYISLKPEKAAVFGYIACSPTEVGKQAIALFNKALKTEKVRTLISERLMELFHEGENTQIVNAFNAAFEH
;
A
#
# COMPACT_ATOMS: atom_id res chain seq x y z
N MET A 1 4.46 20.67 1.61
CA MET A 1 4.48 21.44 0.34
C MET A 1 3.07 21.70 -0.17
N LEU A 2 2.22 20.67 -0.28
CA LEU A 2 0.83 20.83 -0.78
C LEU A 2 0.04 21.90 0.00
N PHE A 3 -0.09 21.77 1.32
CA PHE A 3 -0.80 22.74 2.16
C PHE A 3 -0.13 24.12 2.31
N GLN A 4 1.10 24.27 1.80
CA GLN A 4 1.82 25.54 1.75
C GLN A 4 1.70 26.18 0.35
N ASN A 5 0.89 25.61 -0.54
CA ASN A 5 0.74 26.02 -1.93
C ASN A 5 2.06 26.02 -2.71
N LYS A 6 2.98 25.11 -2.37
CA LYS A 6 4.29 24.97 -3.05
C LYS A 6 4.28 23.92 -4.16
N ILE A 7 3.25 23.06 -4.21
CA ILE A 7 3.02 22.07 -5.26
C ILE A 7 1.52 21.99 -5.50
N ASP A 8 1.11 21.69 -6.73
CA ASP A 8 -0.29 21.65 -7.13
C ASP A 8 -0.98 20.32 -6.81
N ALA A 9 -0.23 19.22 -6.81
CA ALA A 9 -0.78 17.88 -6.58
C ALA A 9 0.25 16.92 -5.96
N VAL A 10 -0.25 15.83 -5.37
CA VAL A 10 0.53 14.69 -4.87
C VAL A 10 -0.09 13.41 -5.40
N LEU A 11 0.76 12.46 -5.79
CA LEU A 11 0.36 11.10 -6.14
C LEU A 11 0.56 10.20 -4.91
N GLU A 12 -0.51 9.86 -4.22
CA GLU A 12 -0.48 8.98 -3.06
C GLU A 12 -1.84 8.31 -2.88
N TYR A 13 -1.87 7.17 -2.18
CA TYR A 13 -3.12 6.53 -1.76
C TYR A 13 -3.93 7.47 -0.87
N GLN A 14 -5.24 7.53 -1.10
CA GLN A 14 -6.13 8.41 -0.35
C GLN A 14 -6.06 8.10 1.13
N THR A 15 -6.14 6.82 1.49
CA THR A 15 -6.06 6.34 2.88
C THR A 15 -4.75 6.74 3.56
N VAL A 16 -3.61 6.61 2.86
CA VAL A 16 -2.30 6.93 3.41
C VAL A 16 -2.21 8.44 3.66
N PHE A 17 -2.64 9.25 2.70
CA PHE A 17 -2.63 10.70 2.80
C PHE A 17 -3.56 11.19 3.92
N SER A 18 -4.81 10.72 3.94
CA SER A 18 -5.81 11.13 4.92
C SER A 18 -5.40 10.76 6.35
N ASN A 19 -4.87 9.55 6.58
CA ASN A 19 -4.42 9.13 7.89
C ASN A 19 -3.18 9.92 8.37
N ARG A 20 -2.23 10.20 7.47
CA ARG A 20 -1.03 11.02 7.79
C ARG A 20 -1.41 12.43 8.21
N TYR A 21 -2.41 13.02 7.55
CA TYR A 21 -2.82 14.42 7.77
C TYR A 21 -4.16 14.56 8.52
N LYS A 22 -4.65 13.52 9.20
CA LYS A 22 -5.97 13.51 9.85
C LYS A 22 -6.23 14.63 10.86
N ARG A 23 -5.17 15.24 11.40
CA ARG A 23 -5.23 16.36 12.35
C ARG A 23 -4.94 17.72 11.69
N PHE A 24 -4.66 17.76 10.40
CA PHE A 24 -4.34 18.99 9.68
C PHE A 24 -5.63 19.73 9.32
N PRO A 25 -5.83 21.00 9.72
CA PRO A 25 -7.08 21.73 9.49
C PRO A 25 -7.47 21.85 8.01
N GLY A 26 -6.49 21.91 7.10
CA GLY A 26 -6.73 22.02 5.67
C GLY A 26 -7.08 20.71 4.96
N LEU A 27 -7.17 19.57 5.66
CA LEU A 27 -7.46 18.28 5.02
C LEU A 27 -8.81 18.28 4.28
N SER A 28 -9.81 18.98 4.82
CA SER A 28 -11.13 19.12 4.21
C SER A 28 -11.13 19.88 2.88
N SER A 29 -10.08 20.64 2.59
CA SER A 29 -9.93 21.37 1.32
C SER A 29 -9.29 20.55 0.20
N ILE A 30 -8.83 19.33 0.49
CA ILE A 30 -8.21 18.45 -0.49
C ILE A 30 -9.28 17.71 -1.29
N ARG A 31 -9.07 17.66 -2.61
CA ARG A 31 -9.84 16.83 -3.53
C ARG A 31 -9.02 15.61 -3.92
N TYR A 32 -9.66 14.46 -3.92
CA TYR A 32 -9.07 13.20 -4.39
C TYR A 32 -9.53 12.95 -5.83
N ILE A 33 -8.56 12.73 -6.72
CA ILE A 33 -8.81 12.44 -8.13
C ILE A 33 -8.25 11.05 -8.39
N SER A 34 -9.14 10.11 -8.71
CA SER A 34 -8.72 8.77 -9.12
C SER A 34 -8.10 8.81 -10.50
N LEU A 35 -6.86 8.34 -10.60
CA LEU A 35 -6.21 8.10 -11.88
C LEU A 35 -6.66 6.75 -12.42
N LYS A 36 -6.93 6.66 -13.72
CA LYS A 36 -7.10 5.35 -14.38
C LYS A 36 -5.72 4.69 -14.48
N PRO A 37 -5.42 3.65 -13.70
CA PRO A 37 -4.05 3.15 -13.64
C PRO A 37 -3.79 2.12 -14.76
N GLU A 38 -2.56 2.03 -15.24
CA GLU A 38 -2.02 0.78 -15.81
C GLU A 38 -1.74 -0.26 -14.70
N LYS A 39 -1.50 0.19 -13.45
CA LYS A 39 -1.27 -0.67 -12.27
C LYS A 39 -2.01 -0.15 -11.04
N ALA A 40 -2.87 -0.99 -10.46
CA ALA A 40 -3.76 -0.61 -9.36
C ALA A 40 -3.07 -0.48 -7.99
N ALA A 41 -1.88 -1.08 -7.80
CA ALA A 41 -1.15 -0.99 -6.54
C ALA A 41 0.38 -1.04 -6.70
N VAL A 42 1.08 -0.50 -5.71
CA VAL A 42 2.52 -0.59 -5.50
C VAL A 42 2.76 -1.28 -4.16
N PHE A 43 3.54 -2.36 -4.15
CA PHE A 43 3.86 -3.11 -2.96
C PHE A 43 5.26 -2.77 -2.45
N GLY A 44 5.38 -2.64 -1.13
CA GLY A 44 6.67 -2.56 -0.47
C GLY A 44 7.33 -3.93 -0.37
N TYR A 45 8.65 -3.94 -0.18
CA TYR A 45 9.44 -5.15 0.01
C TYR A 45 10.24 -5.05 1.30
N ILE A 46 10.50 -6.20 1.92
CA ILE A 46 11.45 -6.29 3.03
C ILE A 46 12.85 -6.26 2.44
N ALA A 47 13.63 -5.25 2.81
CA ALA A 47 15.05 -5.17 2.49
C ALA A 47 15.88 -5.75 3.63
N CYS A 48 16.87 -6.58 3.31
CA CYS A 48 17.85 -7.12 4.26
C CYS A 48 19.27 -6.84 3.78
N SER A 49 20.24 -6.95 4.69
CA SER A 49 21.66 -6.88 4.32
C SER A 49 21.99 -7.92 3.22
N PRO A 50 22.95 -7.65 2.32
CA PRO A 50 23.30 -8.57 1.23
C PRO A 50 24.10 -9.81 1.71
N THR A 51 24.06 -10.11 3.01
CA THR A 51 24.71 -11.28 3.61
C THR A 51 23.90 -12.54 3.37
N GLU A 52 24.50 -13.72 3.56
CA GLU A 52 23.79 -15.00 3.46
C GLU A 52 22.63 -15.10 4.45
N VAL A 53 22.79 -14.58 5.67
CA VAL A 53 21.71 -14.52 6.67
C VAL A 53 20.58 -13.60 6.18
N GLY A 54 20.90 -12.45 5.58
CA GLY A 54 19.91 -11.56 5.00
C GLY A 54 19.13 -12.20 3.84
N LYS A 55 19.81 -12.96 2.97
CA LYS A 55 19.16 -13.73 1.90
C LYS A 55 18.23 -14.81 2.45
N GLN A 56 18.65 -15.52 3.51
CA GLN A 56 17.82 -16.51 4.20
C GLN A 56 16.56 -15.87 4.82
N ALA A 57 16.69 -14.69 5.43
CA ALA A 57 15.56 -13.94 5.97
C ALA A 57 14.55 -13.58 4.87
N ILE A 58 15.02 -13.02 3.75
CA ILE A 58 14.17 -12.70 2.59
C ILE A 58 13.46 -13.96 2.08
N ALA A 59 14.17 -15.07 1.95
CA ALA A 59 13.59 -16.34 1.49
C ALA A 59 12.48 -16.84 2.43
N LEU A 60 12.66 -16.71 3.75
CA LEU A 60 11.67 -17.09 4.75
C LEU A 60 10.39 -16.24 4.63
N PHE A 61 10.52 -14.92 4.48
CA PHE A 61 9.37 -14.04 4.26
C PHE A 61 8.67 -14.33 2.94
N ASN A 62 9.41 -14.49 1.85
CA ASN A 62 8.83 -14.82 0.54
C ASN A 62 8.08 -16.15 0.58
N LYS A 63 8.60 -17.16 1.29
CA LYS A 63 7.91 -18.44 1.48
C LYS A 63 6.62 -18.25 2.30
N ALA A 64 6.67 -17.49 3.39
CA ALA A 64 5.50 -17.23 4.22
C ALA A 64 4.41 -16.48 3.44
N LEU A 65 4.77 -15.47 2.65
CA LEU A 65 3.84 -14.67 1.83
C LEU A 65 3.08 -15.49 0.78
N LYS A 66 3.61 -16.64 0.36
CA LYS A 66 2.92 -17.55 -0.57
C LYS A 66 1.91 -18.48 0.11
N THR A 67 1.89 -18.53 1.44
CA THR A 67 0.94 -19.39 2.16
C THR A 67 -0.44 -18.74 2.20
N GLU A 68 -1.49 -19.54 2.00
CA GLU A 68 -2.88 -19.08 2.06
C GLU A 68 -3.18 -18.35 3.38
N LYS A 69 -2.76 -18.91 4.51
CA LYS A 69 -2.96 -18.30 5.84
C LYS A 69 -2.43 -16.85 5.91
N VAL A 70 -1.21 -16.61 5.43
CA VAL A 70 -0.60 -15.27 5.47
C VAL A 70 -1.27 -14.35 4.44
N ARG A 71 -1.58 -14.87 3.24
CA ARG A 71 -2.28 -14.09 2.21
C ARG A 71 -3.67 -13.65 2.65
N THR A 72 -4.44 -14.52 3.29
CA THR A 72 -5.76 -14.19 3.84
C THR A 72 -5.62 -13.12 4.91
N LEU A 73 -4.70 -13.30 5.87
CA LEU A 73 -4.45 -12.32 6.93
C LEU A 73 -4.10 -10.94 6.37
N ILE A 74 -3.22 -10.89 5.36
CA ILE A 74 -2.83 -9.62 4.72
C ILE A 74 -4.01 -9.03 3.95
N SER A 75 -4.77 -9.84 3.21
CA SER A 75 -5.93 -9.37 2.44
C SER A 75 -7.01 -8.79 3.34
N GLU A 76 -7.35 -9.46 4.44
CA GLU A 76 -8.27 -8.96 5.47
C GLU A 76 -7.77 -7.62 6.02
N ARG A 77 -6.47 -7.55 6.33
CA ARG A 77 -5.90 -6.31 6.86
C ARG A 77 -5.92 -5.17 5.85
N LEU A 78 -5.67 -5.43 4.57
CA LEU A 78 -5.76 -4.45 3.50
C LEU A 78 -7.21 -3.99 3.28
N MET A 79 -8.19 -4.90 3.40
CA MET A 79 -9.61 -4.57 3.36
C MET A 79 -10.02 -3.59 4.45
N GLU A 80 -9.51 -3.78 5.67
CA GLU A 80 -9.80 -2.92 6.83
C GLU A 80 -9.07 -1.58 6.77
N LEU A 81 -7.84 -1.56 6.27
CA LEU A 81 -7.00 -0.37 6.33
C LEU A 81 -7.40 0.69 5.31
N PHE A 82 -7.82 0.29 4.11
CA PHE A 82 -8.08 1.18 3.00
C PHE A 82 -9.56 1.51 2.83
N HIS A 83 -9.85 2.71 2.30
CA HIS A 83 -11.20 3.13 1.97
C HIS A 83 -11.87 2.19 0.96
N GLU A 84 -13.21 2.12 1.03
CA GLU A 84 -14.01 1.32 0.11
C GLU A 84 -13.72 1.67 -1.36
N GLY A 85 -13.54 0.63 -2.18
CA GLY A 85 -13.15 0.76 -3.58
C GLY A 85 -11.62 0.76 -3.78
N GLU A 86 -10.88 1.55 -3.00
CA GLU A 86 -9.41 1.51 -2.97
C GLU A 86 -8.92 0.16 -2.40
N ASN A 87 -9.58 -0.33 -1.35
CA ASN A 87 -9.27 -1.62 -0.73
C ASN A 87 -9.41 -2.81 -1.69
N THR A 88 -10.49 -2.90 -2.45
CA THR A 88 -10.72 -3.96 -3.43
C THR A 88 -9.64 -3.98 -4.50
N GLN A 89 -9.25 -2.79 -5.00
CA GLN A 89 -8.19 -2.67 -6.01
C GLN A 89 -6.85 -3.15 -5.47
N ILE A 90 -6.50 -2.76 -4.24
CA ILE A 90 -5.24 -3.14 -3.59
C ILE A 90 -5.20 -4.64 -3.29
N VAL A 91 -6.30 -5.22 -2.78
CA VAL A 91 -6.39 -6.65 -2.48
C VAL A 91 -6.33 -7.49 -3.75
N ASN A 92 -7.02 -7.08 -4.82
CA ASN A 92 -6.93 -7.77 -6.10
C ASN A 92 -5.51 -7.74 -6.65
N ALA A 93 -4.84 -6.58 -6.60
CA ALA A 93 -3.46 -6.46 -7.03
C ALA A 93 -2.50 -7.30 -6.15
N PHE A 94 -2.75 -7.38 -4.83
CA PHE A 94 -1.95 -8.18 -3.90
C PHE A 94 -2.09 -9.67 -4.23
N ASN A 95 -3.32 -10.15 -4.39
CA ASN A 95 -3.58 -11.54 -4.70
C ASN A 95 -3.00 -11.95 -6.06
N ALA A 96 -3.11 -11.10 -7.08
CA ALA A 96 -2.50 -11.35 -8.38
C ALA A 96 -0.96 -11.42 -8.32
N ALA A 97 -0.31 -10.63 -7.45
CA ALA A 97 1.14 -10.63 -7.31
C ALA A 97 1.71 -11.89 -6.61
N PHE A 98 0.87 -12.61 -5.84
CA PHE A 98 1.28 -13.75 -5.01
C PHE A 98 0.47 -15.02 -5.28
N GLU A 99 -0.16 -15.12 -6.46
CA GLU A 99 -0.96 -16.28 -6.91
C GLU A 99 -0.11 -17.50 -7.36
N HIS A 100 1.21 -17.50 -7.15
CA HIS A 100 2.14 -18.54 -7.62
C HIS A 100 3.13 -19.03 -6.55
#